data_AF-A0A672II13-F1
#
_entry.id   AF-A0A672II13-F1
#
_cell.length_a   1.000
_cell.length_b   1.000
_cell.length_c   1.000
_cell.angle_alpha   90.00
_cell.angle_beta   90.00
_cell.angle_gamma   90.00
#
_symmetry.space_group_name_H-M   'P 1'
#
loop_
_entity.id
_entity.type
_entity.pdbx_description
1 polymer ?
#
loop_
_entity_poly.entity_id
_entity_poly.type
_entity_poly.pdbx_seq_one_letter_code
_entity_poly.pdbx_strand_id
1 'polypeptide(L)'
;MSNSIEILYFIQQRAPSLLSATISANEEAMTILEEVIMYTFQQCVYYITKALYVVLPGLLDCNPFPVDTSEPCWKGGVGFPEPIRRVLQVFQTAQELLQGYQVHPEIQAQMFAYLFFFSNVSLFNQLMDKGPSRGWFQRSKVLQIQTCLRMVMEWVSRSGLGHLGDKFFTKLNSTVSILATPPQQLTQMGWRALSSEHPALKPVQLHRILTQYQLTAEIGPVPLWQPSSEDEAYIYRTGTLDLLESFENHPPIVLPSAGFRVDLDSECVEDSIYRQLLYIRHYLWGLRTKAQAHNSAPSVHTHSNGTNTADWPDVQVRKTHTYTHTYCQIHTP
;
A
#
# COMPACT_ATOMS: atom_id res chain seq x y z
N MET A 1 13.14 6.54 2.27
CA MET A 1 12.11 7.25 1.50
C MET A 1 11.99 8.71 1.90
N SER A 2 11.44 9.05 3.09
CA SER A 2 11.26 10.47 3.52
C SER A 2 12.52 11.34 3.34
N ASN A 3 13.63 10.93 3.98
CA ASN A 3 14.92 11.63 3.84
C ASN A 3 15.38 11.74 2.38
N SER A 4 15.20 10.69 1.58
CA SER A 4 15.62 10.67 0.18
C SER A 4 14.85 11.69 -0.67
N ILE A 5 13.56 11.88 -0.38
CA ILE A 5 12.69 12.88 -1.04
C ILE A 5 13.19 14.30 -0.72
N GLU A 6 13.45 14.58 0.55
CA GLU A 6 13.93 15.90 0.99
C GLU A 6 15.35 16.22 0.47
N ILE A 7 16.24 15.21 0.42
CA ILE A 7 17.58 15.38 -0.16
C ILE A 7 17.50 15.60 -1.68
N LEU A 8 16.62 14.87 -2.37
CA LEU A 8 16.40 15.06 -3.81
C LEU A 8 15.94 16.49 -4.10
N TYR A 9 14.96 16.99 -3.33
CA TYR A 9 14.51 18.38 -3.42
C TYR A 9 15.63 19.39 -3.16
N PHE A 10 16.43 19.18 -2.10
CA PHE A 10 17.57 20.04 -1.79
C PHE A 10 18.54 20.13 -2.98
N ILE A 11 18.90 19.00 -3.59
CA ILE A 11 19.80 18.95 -4.74
C ILE A 11 19.16 19.65 -5.94
N GLN A 12 17.88 19.40 -6.23
CA GLN A 12 17.17 20.06 -7.34
C GLN A 12 17.19 21.59 -7.25
N GLN A 13 17.07 22.14 -6.03
CA GLN A 13 17.04 23.59 -5.80
C GLN A 13 18.44 24.23 -5.73
N ARG A 14 19.44 23.53 -5.16
CA ARG A 14 20.78 24.08 -4.93
C ARG A 14 21.81 23.69 -6.00
N ALA A 15 21.58 22.66 -6.79
CA ALA A 15 22.46 22.25 -7.89
C ALA A 15 22.67 23.34 -8.97
N PRO A 16 21.66 24.15 -9.36
CA PRO A 16 21.88 25.20 -10.35
C PRO A 16 22.79 26.33 -9.86
N SER A 17 22.90 26.54 -8.54
CA SER A 17 23.68 27.61 -7.91
C SER A 17 25.07 27.17 -7.45
N LEU A 18 25.30 25.88 -7.26
CA LEU A 18 26.59 25.30 -6.87
C LEU A 18 27.39 24.86 -8.11
N LEU A 19 28.26 25.77 -8.60
CA LEU A 19 29.41 25.56 -9.48
C LEU A 19 29.23 24.55 -10.65
N SER A 20 29.41 25.05 -11.88
CA SER A 20 29.38 24.27 -13.14
C SER A 20 30.19 22.95 -13.14
N ALA A 21 31.19 22.80 -12.27
CA ALA A 21 32.02 21.60 -12.14
C ALA A 21 31.33 20.40 -11.45
N THR A 22 30.22 20.61 -10.73
CA THR A 22 29.50 19.56 -9.98
C THR A 22 28.19 19.10 -10.61
N ILE A 23 27.81 19.66 -11.76
CA ILE A 23 26.52 19.38 -12.42
C ILE A 23 26.33 17.89 -12.73
N SER A 24 27.33 17.24 -13.36
CA SER A 24 27.22 15.82 -13.72
C SER A 24 27.14 14.89 -12.49
N ALA A 25 27.86 15.21 -11.41
CA ALA A 25 27.77 14.44 -10.16
C ALA A 25 26.41 14.64 -9.46
N ASN A 26 25.82 15.83 -9.57
CA ASN A 26 24.48 16.11 -9.05
C ASN A 26 23.40 15.39 -9.87
N GLU A 27 23.52 15.31 -11.20
CA GLU A 27 22.61 14.54 -12.07
C GLU A 27 22.61 13.04 -11.75
N GLU A 28 23.79 12.46 -11.54
CA GLU A 28 23.92 11.06 -11.12
C GLU A 28 23.31 10.84 -9.73
N ALA A 29 23.58 11.73 -8.78
CA ALA A 29 23.01 11.66 -7.43
C ALA A 29 21.48 11.78 -7.43
N MET A 30 20.91 12.66 -8.27
CA MET A 30 19.46 12.79 -8.43
C MET A 30 18.85 11.48 -8.94
N THR A 31 19.42 10.91 -10.01
CA THR A 31 18.95 9.63 -10.58
C THR A 31 18.98 8.50 -9.54
N ILE A 32 20.08 8.38 -8.79
CA ILE A 32 20.21 7.36 -7.72
C ILE A 32 19.16 7.59 -6.62
N LEU A 33 18.93 8.84 -6.23
CA LEU A 33 17.91 9.15 -5.21
C LEU A 33 16.50 8.82 -5.68
N GLU A 34 16.17 9.11 -6.94
CA GLU A 34 14.90 8.70 -7.54
C GLU A 34 14.75 7.18 -7.50
N GLU A 35 15.76 6.41 -7.93
CA GLU A 35 15.74 4.95 -7.85
C GLU A 35 15.55 4.44 -6.42
N VAL A 36 16.23 5.03 -5.44
CA VAL A 36 16.08 4.68 -4.02
C VAL A 36 14.67 4.97 -3.52
N ILE A 37 14.07 6.09 -3.91
CA ILE A 37 12.68 6.44 -3.55
C ILE A 37 11.73 5.41 -4.14
N MET A 38 11.84 5.14 -5.44
CA MET A 38 11.01 4.20 -6.17
C MET A 38 11.10 2.79 -5.58
N TYR A 39 12.32 2.30 -5.35
CA TYR A 39 12.57 1.00 -4.75
C TYR A 39 12.01 0.91 -3.33
N THR A 40 12.23 1.95 -2.50
CA THR A 40 11.70 1.95 -1.14
C THR A 40 10.16 1.96 -1.13
N PHE A 41 9.54 2.73 -2.02
CA PHE A 41 8.09 2.75 -2.17
C PHE A 41 7.55 1.36 -2.54
N GLN A 42 8.17 0.70 -3.52
CA GLN A 42 7.81 -0.66 -3.93
C GLN A 42 7.96 -1.67 -2.78
N GLN A 43 9.03 -1.58 -1.99
CA GLN A 43 9.19 -2.45 -0.81
C GLN A 43 8.10 -2.21 0.24
N CYS A 44 7.77 -0.95 0.54
CA CYS A 44 6.66 -0.63 1.44
C CYS A 44 5.35 -1.21 0.93
N VAL A 45 5.03 -1.00 -0.34
CA VAL A 45 3.85 -1.58 -1.00
C VAL A 45 3.84 -3.09 -0.85
N TYR A 46 4.93 -3.79 -1.17
CA TYR A 46 5.02 -5.24 -1.10
C TYR A 46 4.71 -5.77 0.30
N TYR A 47 5.36 -5.24 1.34
CA TYR A 47 5.15 -5.76 2.70
C TYR A 47 3.77 -5.43 3.26
N ILE A 48 3.23 -4.24 2.97
CA ILE A 48 1.89 -3.86 3.41
C ILE A 48 0.82 -4.68 2.67
N THR A 49 0.94 -4.84 1.35
CA THR A 49 0.00 -5.66 0.57
C THR A 49 0.07 -7.13 0.95
N LYS A 50 1.24 -7.66 1.30
CA LYS A 50 1.37 -9.01 1.87
C LYS A 50 0.59 -9.17 3.16
N ALA A 51 0.64 -8.18 4.06
CA ALA A 51 -0.18 -8.18 5.27
C ALA A 51 -1.68 -8.08 4.95
N LEU A 52 -2.07 -7.19 4.03
CA LEU A 52 -3.46 -7.04 3.58
C LEU A 52 -4.01 -8.33 2.96
N TYR A 53 -3.24 -9.02 2.12
CA TYR A 53 -3.66 -10.25 1.45
C TYR A 53 -4.13 -11.33 2.42
N VAL A 54 -3.51 -11.40 3.61
CA VAL A 54 -3.89 -12.35 4.66
C VAL A 54 -5.23 -11.99 5.31
N VAL A 55 -5.52 -10.69 5.50
CA VAL A 55 -6.67 -10.23 6.28
C VAL A 55 -7.90 -9.86 5.44
N LEU A 56 -7.71 -9.44 4.18
CA LEU A 56 -8.77 -9.02 3.27
C LEU A 56 -9.87 -10.08 3.06
N PRO A 57 -9.57 -11.38 2.83
CA PRO A 57 -10.62 -12.39 2.65
C PRO A 57 -11.65 -12.41 3.78
N GLY A 58 -11.22 -12.08 5.01
CA GLY A 58 -12.08 -12.02 6.19
C GLY A 58 -13.24 -11.02 6.06
N LEU A 59 -13.13 -10.00 5.20
CA LEU A 59 -14.23 -9.06 4.93
C LEU A 59 -15.42 -9.73 4.23
N LEU A 60 -15.17 -10.73 3.38
CA LEU A 60 -16.21 -11.44 2.63
C LEU A 60 -16.96 -12.45 3.51
N ASP A 61 -16.27 -13.01 4.51
CA ASP A 61 -16.83 -13.98 5.45
C ASP A 61 -17.43 -13.34 6.72
N CYS A 62 -17.14 -12.06 6.97
CA CYS A 62 -17.54 -11.36 8.18
C CYS A 62 -19.06 -11.20 8.30
N ASN A 63 -19.61 -11.53 9.47
CA ASN A 63 -20.96 -11.11 9.86
C ASN A 63 -20.87 -9.82 10.71
N PRO A 64 -21.30 -8.67 10.19
CA PRO A 64 -21.23 -7.40 10.91
C PRO A 64 -22.37 -7.19 11.90
N PHE A 65 -23.33 -8.11 11.98
CA PHE A 65 -24.43 -8.06 12.94
C PHE A 65 -24.06 -8.91 14.18
N PRO A 66 -23.73 -8.30 15.33
CA PRO A 66 -23.42 -9.04 16.53
C PRO A 66 -24.66 -9.83 17.02
N VAL A 67 -24.43 -11.03 17.55
CA VAL A 67 -25.50 -11.91 18.06
C VAL A 67 -25.98 -11.47 19.45
N ASP A 68 -25.15 -10.73 20.22
CA ASP A 68 -25.48 -10.28 21.57
C ASP A 68 -25.00 -8.84 21.84
N THR A 69 -25.87 -8.05 22.50
CA THR A 69 -25.62 -6.79 23.26
C THR A 69 -25.41 -5.43 22.54
N SER A 70 -26.53 -4.76 22.29
CA SER A 70 -26.93 -3.42 22.79
C SER A 70 -26.07 -2.14 22.67
N GLU A 71 -24.98 -2.06 21.92
CA GLU A 71 -24.45 -0.74 21.50
C GLU A 71 -24.20 -0.64 19.99
N PRO A 72 -24.70 0.42 19.31
CA PRO A 72 -24.40 0.65 17.91
C PRO A 72 -22.89 0.88 17.72
N CYS A 73 -22.29 0.25 16.68
CA CYS A 73 -20.86 0.23 16.35
C CYS A 73 -20.12 1.59 16.25
N TRP A 74 -20.80 2.70 16.46
CA TRP A 74 -20.33 4.05 16.10
C TRP A 74 -19.72 4.84 17.26
N LYS A 75 -19.71 4.34 18.50
CA LYS A 75 -19.04 5.00 19.63
C LYS A 75 -17.77 4.26 20.06
N GLY A 76 -16.62 4.78 19.64
CA GLY A 76 -15.33 4.62 20.33
C GLY A 76 -14.71 3.22 20.32
N GLY A 77 -13.82 2.95 19.36
CA GLY A 77 -12.66 2.05 19.51
C GLY A 77 -12.89 0.53 19.62
N VAL A 78 -14.07 0.06 20.03
CA VAL A 78 -14.36 -1.37 20.30
C VAL A 78 -15.50 -1.92 19.41
N GLY A 79 -15.96 -1.15 18.42
CA GLY A 79 -17.22 -1.39 17.69
C GLY A 79 -17.15 -2.16 16.37
N PHE A 80 -15.96 -2.49 15.84
CA PHE A 80 -15.86 -3.23 14.57
C PHE A 80 -15.72 -4.75 14.81
N PRO A 81 -16.40 -5.60 14.02
CA PRO A 81 -16.12 -7.03 13.97
C PRO A 81 -14.64 -7.32 13.74
N GLU A 82 -14.14 -8.38 14.36
CA GLU A 82 -12.72 -8.77 14.33
C GLU A 82 -12.10 -8.80 12.92
N PRO A 83 -12.74 -9.37 11.87
CA PRO A 83 -12.17 -9.35 10.52
C PRO A 83 -11.98 -7.93 9.95
N ILE A 84 -12.95 -7.03 10.18
CA ILE A 84 -12.88 -5.65 9.74
C ILE A 84 -11.79 -4.92 10.52
N ARG A 85 -11.73 -5.13 11.84
CA ARG A 85 -10.72 -4.53 12.72
C ARG A 85 -9.30 -4.86 12.26
N ARG A 86 -9.03 -6.09 11.82
CA ARG A 86 -7.71 -6.50 11.29
C ARG A 86 -7.32 -5.74 10.03
N VAL A 87 -8.25 -5.56 9.09
CA VAL A 87 -8.00 -4.79 7.86
C VAL A 87 -7.74 -3.32 8.20
N LEU A 88 -8.61 -2.72 9.01
CA LEU A 88 -8.46 -1.32 9.43
C LEU A 88 -7.17 -1.10 10.21
N GLN A 89 -6.73 -2.06 11.02
CA GLN A 89 -5.47 -1.98 11.75
C GLN A 89 -4.27 -1.90 10.81
N VAL A 90 -4.26 -2.62 9.68
CA VAL A 90 -3.18 -2.53 8.69
C VAL A 90 -3.15 -1.14 8.05
N PHE A 91 -4.31 -0.61 7.64
CA PHE A 91 -4.39 0.74 7.07
C PHE A 91 -3.99 1.82 8.08
N GLN A 92 -4.52 1.75 9.31
CA GLN A 92 -4.22 2.68 10.39
C GLN A 92 -2.72 2.69 10.71
N THR A 93 -2.12 1.50 10.88
CA THR A 93 -0.68 1.39 11.17
C THR A 93 0.16 1.95 10.03
N ALA A 94 -0.20 1.67 8.77
CA ALA A 94 0.49 2.24 7.62
C ALA A 94 0.40 3.78 7.61
N GLN A 95 -0.77 4.34 7.90
CA GLN A 95 -0.96 5.79 7.98
C GLN A 95 -0.11 6.43 9.08
N GLU A 96 -0.15 5.85 10.28
CA GLU A 96 0.61 6.32 11.44
C GLU A 96 2.12 6.28 11.19
N LEU A 97 2.63 5.22 10.55
CA LEU A 97 4.05 5.13 10.21
C LEU A 97 4.45 6.16 9.15
N LEU A 98 3.65 6.32 8.09
CA LEU A 98 3.91 7.31 7.05
C LEU A 98 3.94 8.74 7.62
N GLN A 99 3.00 9.06 8.51
CA GLN A 99 2.94 10.35 9.20
C GLN A 99 4.07 10.51 10.22
N GLY A 100 4.35 9.48 11.01
CA GLY A 100 5.40 9.48 12.03
C GLY A 100 6.81 9.64 11.44
N TYR A 101 7.07 9.03 10.28
CA TYR A 101 8.30 9.25 9.51
C TYR A 101 8.26 10.48 8.59
N GLN A 102 7.21 11.29 8.69
CA GLN A 102 7.05 12.54 7.96
C GLN A 102 7.21 12.37 6.44
N VAL A 103 6.74 11.25 5.88
CA VAL A 103 6.75 11.02 4.44
C VAL A 103 5.94 12.12 3.75
N HIS A 104 6.38 12.57 2.58
CA HIS A 104 5.69 13.63 1.84
C HIS A 104 4.18 13.32 1.62
N PRO A 105 3.25 14.26 1.88
CA PRO A 105 1.80 14.01 1.82
C PRO A 105 1.33 13.39 0.50
N GLU A 106 1.88 13.83 -0.64
CA GLU A 106 1.54 13.25 -1.95
C GLU A 106 1.97 11.78 -2.06
N ILE A 107 3.12 11.41 -1.50
CA ILE A 107 3.58 10.02 -1.47
C ILE A 107 2.73 9.18 -0.50
N GLN A 108 2.25 9.78 0.61
CA GLN A 108 1.28 9.09 1.48
C GLN A 108 -0.02 8.79 0.74
N ALA A 109 -0.56 9.77 0.00
CA ALA A 109 -1.78 9.60 -0.79
C ALA A 109 -1.60 8.53 -1.89
N GLN A 110 -0.45 8.53 -2.57
CA GLN A 110 -0.13 7.52 -3.59
C GLN A 110 0.04 6.12 -2.99
N MET A 111 0.63 6.00 -1.79
CA MET A 111 0.68 4.73 -1.06
C MET A 111 -0.74 4.20 -0.83
N PHE A 112 -1.64 5.02 -0.26
CA PHE A 112 -3.02 4.60 -0.03
C PHE A 112 -3.82 4.34 -1.31
N ALA A 113 -3.57 5.08 -2.38
CA ALA A 113 -4.13 4.79 -3.70
C ALA A 113 -3.78 3.36 -4.15
N TYR A 114 -2.51 2.96 -4.01
CA TYR A 114 -2.07 1.60 -4.30
C TYR A 114 -2.75 0.57 -3.38
N LEU A 115 -2.77 0.82 -2.07
CA LEU A 115 -3.34 -0.13 -1.10
C LEU A 115 -4.84 -0.35 -1.33
N PHE A 116 -5.60 0.70 -1.68
CA PHE A 116 -7.02 0.58 -2.02
C PHE A 116 -7.24 -0.10 -3.36
N PHE A 117 -6.42 0.20 -4.38
CA PHE A 117 -6.43 -0.54 -5.64
C PHE A 117 -6.24 -2.04 -5.41
N PHE A 118 -5.18 -2.41 -4.68
CA PHE A 118 -4.87 -3.79 -4.35
C PHE A 118 -6.02 -4.48 -3.59
N SER A 119 -6.58 -3.78 -2.60
CA SER A 119 -7.69 -4.30 -1.79
C SER A 119 -8.94 -4.57 -2.63
N ASN A 120 -9.30 -3.62 -3.50
CA ASN A 120 -10.41 -3.77 -4.44
C ASN A 120 -10.19 -4.95 -5.40
N VAL A 121 -9.01 -5.03 -6.06
CA VAL A 121 -8.70 -6.12 -6.99
C VAL A 121 -8.72 -7.48 -6.28
N SER A 122 -8.08 -7.60 -5.11
CA SER A 122 -8.02 -8.84 -4.34
C SER A 122 -9.41 -9.32 -3.90
N LEU A 123 -10.22 -8.43 -3.32
CA LEU A 123 -11.58 -8.77 -2.86
C LEU A 123 -12.51 -9.08 -4.04
N PHE A 124 -12.45 -8.28 -5.10
CA PHE A 124 -13.25 -8.50 -6.30
C PHE A 124 -12.92 -9.85 -6.93
N ASN A 125 -11.63 -10.17 -7.13
CA ASN A 125 -11.21 -11.43 -7.71
C ASN A 125 -11.67 -12.62 -6.87
N GLN A 126 -11.54 -12.52 -5.54
CA GLN A 126 -12.04 -13.56 -4.64
C GLN A 126 -13.56 -13.73 -4.74
N LEU A 127 -14.32 -12.64 -4.77
CA LEU A 127 -15.76 -12.68 -4.91
C LEU A 127 -16.18 -13.32 -6.24
N MET A 128 -15.54 -12.95 -7.34
CA MET A 128 -15.88 -13.46 -8.68
C MET A 128 -15.49 -14.92 -8.90
N ASP A 129 -14.34 -15.34 -8.38
CA ASP A 129 -13.81 -16.70 -8.53
C ASP A 129 -14.46 -17.67 -7.54
N LYS A 130 -14.40 -17.35 -6.24
CA LYS A 130 -14.81 -18.25 -5.14
C LYS A 130 -16.21 -17.98 -4.63
N GLY A 131 -16.85 -16.87 -5.01
CA GLY A 131 -18.14 -16.49 -4.48
C GLY A 131 -19.25 -17.53 -4.64
N PRO A 132 -19.43 -18.16 -5.83
CA PRO A 132 -20.46 -19.19 -6.00
C PRO A 132 -20.25 -20.42 -5.11
N SER A 133 -19.01 -20.90 -4.99
CA SER A 133 -18.68 -22.07 -4.16
C SER A 133 -18.69 -21.77 -2.66
N ARG A 134 -18.42 -20.53 -2.26
CA ARG A 134 -18.48 -20.04 -0.87
C ARG A 134 -19.86 -19.56 -0.44
N GLY A 135 -20.82 -19.45 -1.37
CA GLY A 135 -22.15 -18.91 -1.10
C GLY A 135 -22.19 -17.40 -0.88
N TRP A 136 -21.16 -16.65 -1.28
CA TRP A 136 -21.12 -15.18 -1.10
C TRP A 136 -22.12 -14.42 -1.98
N PHE A 137 -22.69 -15.08 -2.99
CA PHE A 137 -23.79 -14.53 -3.81
C PHE A 137 -25.16 -14.63 -3.12
N GLN A 138 -25.27 -15.33 -1.98
CA GLN A 138 -26.52 -15.40 -1.23
C GLN A 138 -26.88 -14.01 -0.69
N ARG A 139 -28.16 -13.65 -0.78
CA ARG A 139 -28.65 -12.32 -0.38
C ARG A 139 -28.22 -11.91 1.03
N SER A 140 -28.35 -12.81 2.00
CA SER A 140 -27.94 -12.54 3.39
C SER A 140 -26.45 -12.22 3.48
N LYS A 141 -25.60 -12.97 2.77
CA LYS A 141 -24.15 -12.77 2.73
C LYS A 141 -23.77 -11.49 2.01
N VAL A 142 -24.39 -11.17 0.89
CA VAL A 142 -24.16 -9.91 0.17
C VAL A 142 -24.47 -8.70 1.06
N LEU A 143 -25.57 -8.73 1.83
CA LEU A 143 -25.90 -7.65 2.75
C LEU A 143 -24.90 -7.50 3.91
N GLN A 144 -24.35 -8.63 4.39
CA GLN A 144 -23.23 -8.62 5.34
C GLN A 144 -22.00 -7.95 4.71
N ILE A 145 -21.58 -8.40 3.51
CA ILE A 145 -20.45 -7.82 2.78
C ILE A 145 -20.65 -6.32 2.54
N GLN A 146 -21.84 -5.89 2.10
CA GLN A 146 -22.18 -4.48 1.89
C GLN A 146 -21.99 -3.66 3.17
N THR A 147 -22.40 -4.21 4.32
CA THR A 147 -22.25 -3.53 5.61
C THR A 147 -20.78 -3.49 6.03
N CYS A 148 -20.01 -4.56 5.83
CA CYS A 148 -18.57 -4.60 6.06
C CYS A 148 -17.83 -3.54 5.22
N LEU A 149 -18.14 -3.44 3.92
CA LEU A 149 -17.55 -2.44 3.03
C LEU A 149 -17.93 -1.03 3.45
N ARG A 150 -19.17 -0.78 3.87
CA ARG A 150 -19.59 0.53 4.40
C ARG A 150 -18.79 0.93 5.64
N MET A 151 -18.52 -0.01 6.54
CA MET A 151 -17.68 0.25 7.72
C MET A 151 -16.24 0.60 7.34
N VAL A 152 -15.67 -0.08 6.34
CA VAL A 152 -14.34 0.27 5.80
C VAL A 152 -14.35 1.66 5.17
N MET A 153 -15.34 1.96 4.33
CA MET A 153 -15.47 3.26 3.66
C MET A 153 -15.69 4.42 4.63
N GLU A 154 -16.39 4.18 5.75
CA GLU A 154 -16.53 5.18 6.82
C GLU A 154 -15.18 5.50 7.47
N TRP A 155 -14.37 4.48 7.77
CA TRP A 155 -13.01 4.70 8.28
C TRP A 155 -12.16 5.47 7.26
N VAL A 156 -12.20 5.07 5.99
CA VAL A 156 -11.45 5.75 4.91
C VAL A 156 -11.83 7.24 4.81
N SER A 157 -13.12 7.55 4.93
CA SER A 157 -13.61 8.93 4.94
C SER A 157 -13.10 9.72 6.15
N ARG A 158 -13.17 9.14 7.36
CA ARG A 158 -12.70 9.77 8.61
C ARG A 158 -11.19 9.97 8.65
N SER A 159 -10.42 9.11 7.98
CA SER A 159 -8.97 9.21 7.88
C SER A 159 -8.48 10.24 6.85
N GLY A 160 -9.39 10.99 6.21
CA GLY A 160 -9.05 12.00 5.19
C GLY A 160 -8.78 11.42 3.79
N LEU A 161 -9.09 10.14 3.58
CA LEU A 161 -8.79 9.39 2.35
C LEU A 161 -10.04 9.08 1.52
N GLY A 162 -11.19 9.70 1.84
CA GLY A 162 -12.50 9.43 1.22
C GLY A 162 -12.47 9.43 -0.31
N HIS A 163 -11.90 10.47 -0.91
CA HIS A 163 -11.79 10.60 -2.37
C HIS A 163 -11.00 9.45 -3.04
N LEU A 164 -9.97 8.91 -2.37
CA LEU A 164 -9.25 7.74 -2.85
C LEU A 164 -10.10 6.48 -2.69
N GLY A 165 -10.78 6.35 -1.56
CA GLY A 165 -11.72 5.26 -1.32
C GLY A 165 -12.77 5.17 -2.42
N ASP A 166 -13.45 6.28 -2.69
CA ASP A 166 -14.52 6.37 -3.68
C ASP A 166 -14.02 6.04 -5.09
N LYS A 167 -12.77 6.38 -5.41
CA LYS A 167 -12.14 6.08 -6.70
C LYS A 167 -11.75 4.61 -6.85
N PHE A 168 -11.15 4.01 -5.82
CA PHE A 168 -10.51 2.70 -5.95
C PHE A 168 -11.40 1.53 -5.54
N PHE A 169 -12.43 1.73 -4.72
CA PHE A 169 -13.40 0.69 -4.35
C PHE A 169 -14.63 0.62 -5.28
N THR A 170 -14.71 1.45 -6.32
CA THR A 170 -15.88 1.56 -7.21
C THR A 170 -16.34 0.23 -7.78
N LYS A 171 -15.39 -0.63 -8.20
CA LYS A 171 -15.71 -1.91 -8.84
C LYS A 171 -16.37 -2.87 -7.86
N LEU A 172 -15.74 -3.10 -6.71
CA LEU A 172 -16.31 -3.96 -5.67
C LEU A 172 -17.65 -3.41 -5.15
N ASN A 173 -17.74 -2.11 -4.92
CA ASN A 173 -18.99 -1.46 -4.51
C ASN A 173 -20.10 -1.62 -5.56
N SER A 174 -19.78 -1.52 -6.86
CA SER A 174 -20.74 -1.75 -7.95
C SER A 174 -21.25 -3.18 -7.94
N THR A 175 -20.36 -4.18 -7.83
CA THR A 175 -20.73 -5.58 -7.73
C THR A 175 -21.66 -5.86 -6.56
N VAL A 176 -21.28 -5.39 -5.36
CA VAL A 176 -22.07 -5.60 -4.15
C VAL A 176 -23.40 -4.83 -4.21
N SER A 177 -23.42 -3.65 -4.82
CA SER A 177 -24.65 -2.88 -5.05
C SER A 177 -25.64 -3.66 -5.91
N ILE A 178 -25.21 -4.19 -7.06
CA ILE A 178 -26.06 -5.01 -7.95
C ILE A 178 -26.62 -6.21 -7.17
N LEU A 179 -25.76 -6.95 -6.47
CA LEU A 179 -26.14 -8.15 -5.74
C LEU A 179 -27.06 -7.87 -4.54
N ALA A 180 -26.97 -6.67 -3.95
CA ALA A 180 -27.82 -6.26 -2.83
C ALA A 180 -29.21 -5.79 -3.28
N THR A 181 -29.35 -5.36 -4.54
CA THR A 181 -30.61 -4.90 -5.12
C THR A 181 -31.70 -5.96 -4.98
N PRO A 182 -32.94 -5.61 -4.57
CA PRO A 182 -34.06 -6.56 -4.56
C PRO A 182 -34.35 -7.14 -5.95
N PRO A 183 -34.70 -8.44 -6.08
CA PRO A 183 -35.08 -9.05 -7.35
C PRO A 183 -36.11 -8.22 -8.14
N GLN A 184 -37.13 -7.71 -7.45
CA GLN A 184 -38.24 -6.96 -8.04
C GLN A 184 -37.78 -5.69 -8.75
N GLN A 185 -36.70 -5.06 -8.26
CA GLN A 185 -36.12 -3.87 -8.85
C GLN A 185 -35.11 -4.25 -9.95
N LEU A 186 -34.22 -5.20 -9.67
CA LEU A 186 -33.14 -5.56 -10.58
C LEU A 186 -33.69 -6.13 -11.90
N THR A 187 -34.76 -6.93 -11.88
CA THR A 187 -35.34 -7.51 -13.11
C THR A 187 -36.01 -6.48 -14.02
N GLN A 188 -36.28 -5.27 -13.52
CA GLN A 188 -36.82 -4.17 -14.34
C GLN A 188 -35.73 -3.39 -15.07
N MET A 189 -34.47 -3.58 -14.68
CA MET A 189 -33.32 -2.92 -15.30
C MET A 189 -32.80 -3.76 -16.46
N GLY A 190 -32.67 -3.13 -17.63
CA GLY A 190 -32.09 -3.78 -18.81
C GLY A 190 -30.57 -3.74 -18.81
N TRP A 191 -29.95 -4.58 -19.66
CA TRP A 191 -28.50 -4.67 -19.84
C TRP A 191 -27.84 -3.31 -20.01
N ARG A 192 -28.33 -2.47 -20.93
CA ARG A 192 -27.75 -1.14 -21.18
C ARG A 192 -27.82 -0.22 -19.95
N ALA A 193 -28.90 -0.28 -19.19
CA ALA A 193 -29.06 0.53 -17.99
C ALA A 193 -28.02 0.09 -16.93
N LEU A 194 -27.93 -1.21 -16.67
CA LEU A 194 -26.97 -1.78 -15.71
C LEU A 194 -25.50 -1.50 -16.12
N SER A 195 -25.17 -1.65 -17.41
CA SER A 195 -23.84 -1.32 -17.92
C SER A 195 -23.53 0.17 -17.79
N SER A 196 -24.52 1.05 -17.97
CA SER A 196 -24.34 2.49 -17.84
C SER A 196 -24.25 2.98 -16.39
N GLU A 197 -24.96 2.33 -15.47
CA GLU A 197 -24.92 2.65 -14.03
C GLU A 197 -23.65 2.11 -13.36
N HIS A 198 -23.05 1.05 -13.92
CA HIS A 198 -21.85 0.41 -13.39
C HIS A 198 -20.70 0.36 -14.41
N PRO A 199 -20.20 1.52 -14.88
CA PRO A 199 -19.18 1.58 -15.93
C PRO A 199 -17.82 1.01 -15.51
N ALA A 200 -17.59 0.81 -14.21
CA ALA A 200 -16.39 0.16 -13.70
C ALA A 200 -16.33 -1.34 -14.05
N LEU A 201 -17.47 -2.00 -14.26
CA LEU A 201 -17.54 -3.42 -14.56
C LEU A 201 -17.40 -3.68 -16.06
N LYS A 202 -16.53 -4.61 -16.43
CA LYS A 202 -16.45 -5.09 -17.82
C LYS A 202 -17.73 -5.87 -18.17
N PRO A 203 -18.16 -5.93 -19.45
CA PRO A 203 -19.33 -6.70 -19.88
C PRO A 203 -19.32 -8.15 -19.37
N VAL A 204 -18.16 -8.81 -19.43
CA VAL A 204 -17.98 -10.19 -18.90
C VAL A 204 -18.22 -10.31 -17.40
N GLN A 205 -17.80 -9.31 -16.63
CA GLN A 205 -17.97 -9.27 -15.18
C GLN A 205 -19.44 -9.06 -14.83
N LEU A 206 -20.10 -8.10 -15.48
CA LEU A 206 -21.52 -7.83 -15.29
C LEU A 206 -22.37 -9.05 -15.66
N HIS A 207 -22.12 -9.65 -16.83
CA HIS A 207 -22.82 -10.86 -17.26
C HIS A 207 -22.67 -11.98 -16.23
N ARG A 208 -21.45 -12.25 -15.76
CA ARG A 208 -21.20 -13.27 -14.73
C ARG A 208 -21.96 -12.98 -13.42
N ILE A 209 -21.96 -11.73 -12.95
CA ILE A 209 -22.68 -11.31 -11.74
C ILE A 209 -24.18 -11.61 -11.89
N LEU A 210 -24.78 -11.19 -13.01
CA LEU A 210 -26.21 -11.38 -13.27
C LEU A 210 -26.58 -12.87 -13.41
N THR A 211 -25.78 -13.66 -14.11
CA THR A 211 -26.00 -15.12 -14.21
C THR A 211 -25.96 -15.77 -12.83
N GLN A 212 -24.97 -15.44 -12.00
CA GLN A 212 -24.87 -16.01 -10.64
C GLN A 212 -26.00 -15.53 -9.73
N TYR A 213 -26.46 -14.29 -9.90
CA TYR A 213 -27.61 -13.76 -9.20
C TYR A 213 -28.90 -14.53 -9.56
N GLN A 214 -29.16 -14.81 -10.84
CA GLN A 214 -30.33 -15.61 -11.28
C GLN A 214 -30.32 -16.99 -10.63
N LEU A 215 -29.17 -17.67 -10.68
CA LEU A 215 -29.00 -19.01 -10.10
C LEU A 215 -29.23 -19.01 -8.59
N THR A 216 -28.70 -18.02 -7.88
CA THR A 216 -28.77 -17.98 -6.41
C THR A 216 -30.13 -17.51 -5.89
N ALA A 217 -30.81 -16.62 -6.63
CA ALA A 217 -32.12 -16.10 -6.27
C ALA A 217 -33.28 -16.93 -6.84
N GLU A 218 -32.99 -18.03 -7.55
CA GLU A 218 -33.96 -18.89 -8.23
C GLU A 218 -34.90 -18.11 -9.16
N ILE A 219 -34.37 -17.06 -9.78
CA ILE A 219 -35.10 -16.24 -10.75
C ILE A 219 -34.96 -16.91 -12.11
N GLY A 220 -36.07 -17.11 -12.80
CA GLY A 220 -36.05 -17.60 -14.18
C GLY A 220 -35.26 -16.69 -15.13
N PRO A 221 -35.04 -17.10 -16.38
CA PRO A 221 -34.32 -16.30 -17.36
C PRO A 221 -34.94 -14.90 -17.50
N VAL A 222 -34.12 -13.86 -17.42
CA VAL A 222 -34.51 -12.46 -17.60
C VAL A 222 -34.00 -11.97 -18.95
N PRO A 223 -34.83 -11.91 -20.01
CA PRO A 223 -34.39 -11.54 -21.35
C PRO A 223 -33.78 -10.13 -21.43
N LEU A 224 -34.21 -9.23 -20.55
CA LEU A 224 -33.70 -7.85 -20.47
C LEU A 224 -32.21 -7.78 -20.10
N TRP A 225 -31.65 -8.83 -19.51
CA TRP A 225 -30.24 -8.90 -19.12
C TRP A 225 -29.34 -9.47 -20.22
N GLN A 226 -29.90 -9.80 -21.39
CA GLN A 226 -29.09 -10.27 -22.51
C GLN A 226 -28.12 -9.17 -22.97
N PRO A 227 -26.82 -9.49 -23.13
CA PRO A 227 -25.84 -8.54 -23.65
C PRO A 227 -26.19 -8.03 -25.06
N SER A 228 -25.64 -6.87 -25.42
CA SER A 228 -25.67 -6.40 -26.81
C SER A 228 -24.85 -7.35 -27.70
N SER A 229 -25.08 -7.37 -29.02
CA SER A 229 -24.33 -8.24 -29.93
C SER A 229 -22.81 -7.98 -29.90
N GLU A 230 -22.40 -6.75 -29.64
CA GLU A 230 -20.99 -6.38 -29.48
C GLU A 230 -20.42 -6.94 -28.17
N ASP A 231 -21.13 -6.75 -27.06
CA ASP A 231 -20.73 -7.28 -25.75
C ASP A 231 -20.72 -8.81 -25.74
N GLU A 232 -21.68 -9.46 -26.40
CA GLU A 232 -21.76 -10.92 -26.51
C GLU A 232 -20.53 -11.48 -27.23
N ALA A 233 -20.14 -10.87 -28.35
CA ALA A 233 -18.93 -11.25 -29.08
C ALA A 233 -17.66 -11.05 -28.25
N TYR A 234 -17.60 -9.98 -27.44
CA TYR A 234 -16.51 -9.74 -26.51
C TYR A 234 -16.47 -10.80 -25.40
N ILE A 235 -17.60 -11.07 -24.73
CA ILE A 235 -17.72 -12.08 -23.67
C ILE A 235 -17.31 -13.46 -24.18
N TYR A 236 -17.70 -13.85 -25.39
CA TYR A 236 -17.30 -15.14 -25.95
C TYR A 236 -15.79 -15.22 -26.22
N ARG A 237 -15.17 -14.12 -26.66
CA ARG A 237 -13.75 -14.07 -27.03
C ARG A 237 -12.82 -14.02 -25.81
N THR A 238 -13.17 -13.25 -24.79
CA THR A 238 -12.29 -12.96 -23.63
C THR A 238 -12.82 -13.51 -22.31
N GLY A 239 -13.91 -14.28 -22.34
CA GLY A 239 -14.78 -14.59 -21.21
C GLY A 239 -14.08 -15.02 -19.91
N THR A 240 -13.10 -15.90 -19.99
CA THR A 240 -12.35 -16.35 -18.80
C THR A 240 -11.15 -15.48 -18.46
N LEU A 241 -10.55 -14.81 -19.46
CA LEU A 241 -9.35 -13.99 -19.31
C LEU A 241 -9.66 -12.64 -18.65
N ASP A 242 -10.76 -12.00 -19.04
CA ASP A 242 -11.15 -10.66 -18.56
C ASP A 242 -12.08 -10.67 -17.35
N LEU A 243 -12.43 -11.86 -16.84
CA LEU A 243 -13.28 -11.98 -15.67
C LEU A 243 -12.62 -11.39 -14.42
N LEU A 244 -11.34 -11.71 -14.22
CA LEU A 244 -10.56 -11.24 -13.08
C LEU A 244 -9.77 -9.98 -13.45
N GLU A 245 -9.47 -9.18 -12.45
CA GLU A 245 -8.65 -7.98 -12.58
C GLU A 245 -7.17 -8.30 -12.38
N SER A 246 -6.32 -7.74 -13.24
CA SER A 246 -4.86 -7.82 -13.08
C SER A 246 -4.38 -6.85 -12.01
N PHE A 247 -3.33 -7.24 -11.28
CA PHE A 247 -2.62 -6.36 -10.34
C PHE A 247 -1.63 -5.41 -11.03
N GLU A 248 -1.39 -5.57 -12.33
CA GLU A 248 -0.39 -4.79 -13.09
C GLU A 248 -0.81 -3.33 -13.32
N ASN A 249 -2.13 -3.06 -13.37
CA ASN A 249 -2.67 -1.72 -13.65
C ASN A 249 -2.73 -0.83 -12.39
N HIS A 250 -1.72 -0.93 -11.54
CA HIS A 250 -1.65 -0.17 -10.30
C HIS A 250 -1.33 1.31 -10.57
N PRO A 251 -1.72 2.23 -9.67
CA PRO A 251 -1.36 3.63 -9.78
C PRO A 251 0.18 3.81 -9.87
N PRO A 252 0.69 4.67 -10.76
CA PRO A 252 2.10 4.99 -10.81
C PRO A 252 2.48 5.86 -9.60
N ILE A 253 3.74 5.77 -9.18
CA ILE A 253 4.33 6.72 -8.25
C ILE A 253 4.82 7.95 -9.04
N VAL A 254 4.47 9.13 -8.55
CA VAL A 254 4.88 10.43 -9.07
C VAL A 254 5.60 11.16 -7.95
N LEU A 255 6.83 11.62 -8.21
CA LEU A 255 7.59 12.36 -7.22
C LEU A 255 6.97 13.75 -6.98
N PRO A 256 6.93 14.22 -5.74
CA PRO A 256 6.38 15.53 -5.42
C PRO A 256 7.23 16.65 -6.02
N SER A 257 6.59 17.79 -6.29
CA SER A 257 7.23 18.99 -6.84
C SER A 257 7.12 20.22 -5.94
N ALA A 258 6.29 20.17 -4.90
CA ALA A 258 6.10 21.23 -3.92
C ALA A 258 5.66 20.62 -2.56
N GLY A 259 5.62 21.44 -1.50
CA GLY A 259 5.15 21.00 -0.17
C GLY A 259 6.22 20.34 0.71
N PHE A 260 7.50 20.51 0.35
CA PHE A 260 8.64 20.01 1.10
C PHE A 260 8.81 20.73 2.44
N ARG A 261 9.40 20.02 3.41
CA ARG A 261 9.64 20.59 4.74
C ARG A 261 10.94 21.35 4.83
N VAL A 262 11.93 20.99 4.01
CA VAL A 262 13.22 21.69 3.99
C VAL A 262 13.00 23.13 3.53
N ASP A 263 13.12 24.06 4.47
CA ASP A 263 13.17 25.48 4.19
C ASP A 263 14.61 25.85 3.80
N LEU A 264 14.81 26.13 2.51
CA LEU A 264 16.12 26.46 1.95
C LEU A 264 16.50 27.92 2.16
N ASP A 265 15.55 28.78 2.51
CA ASP A 265 15.71 30.23 2.65
C ASP A 265 15.78 30.67 4.12
N SER A 266 15.54 29.74 5.05
CA SER A 266 15.74 29.99 6.49
C SER A 266 17.19 30.37 6.78
N GLU A 267 17.37 31.57 7.34
CA GLU A 267 18.67 32.07 7.83
C GLU A 267 19.12 31.38 9.13
N CYS A 268 18.24 30.61 9.77
CA CYS A 268 18.49 29.95 11.05
C CYS A 268 18.62 28.44 10.88
N VAL A 269 19.75 27.89 11.33
CA VAL A 269 19.90 26.44 11.54
C VAL A 269 19.18 26.08 12.82
N GLU A 270 18.29 25.08 12.80
CA GLU A 270 17.60 24.65 14.02
C GLU A 270 18.61 24.34 15.14
N ASP A 271 18.32 24.80 16.36
CA ASP A 271 19.12 24.51 17.56
C ASP A 271 19.30 23.00 17.80
N SER A 272 18.36 22.19 17.32
CA SER A 272 18.39 20.73 17.33
C SER A 272 19.62 20.20 16.58
N ILE A 273 19.88 20.71 15.37
CA ILE A 273 21.03 20.35 14.53
C ILE A 273 22.32 20.76 15.22
N TYR A 274 22.36 21.96 15.82
CA TYR A 274 23.52 22.40 16.58
C TYR A 274 23.83 21.47 17.76
N ARG A 275 22.79 21.01 18.49
CA ARG A 275 22.94 20.01 19.56
C ARG A 275 23.43 18.67 19.02
N GLN A 276 22.91 18.20 17.89
CA GLN A 276 23.37 16.96 17.24
C GLN A 276 24.84 17.07 16.81
N LEU A 277 25.25 18.19 16.21
CA LEU A 277 26.64 18.43 15.80
C LEU A 277 27.57 18.53 17.00
N LEU A 278 27.13 19.18 18.09
CA LEU A 278 27.86 19.19 19.36
C LEU A 278 28.01 17.79 19.95
N TYR A 279 26.96 16.97 19.89
CA TYR A 279 27.01 15.58 20.32
C TYR A 279 28.02 14.78 19.49
N ILE A 280 27.98 14.88 18.16
CA ILE A 280 28.94 14.23 17.25
C ILE A 280 30.37 14.72 17.57
N ARG A 281 30.56 16.03 17.72
CA ARG A 281 31.87 16.61 18.09
C ARG A 281 32.37 16.04 19.41
N HIS A 282 31.53 15.99 20.44
CA HIS A 282 31.89 15.47 21.76
C HIS A 282 32.21 13.97 21.70
N TYR A 283 31.40 13.20 20.96
CA TYR A 283 31.62 11.78 20.74
C TYR A 283 32.95 11.50 20.04
N LEU A 284 33.23 12.18 18.92
CA LEU A 284 34.49 12.07 18.19
C LEU A 284 35.69 12.50 19.04
N TRP A 285 35.54 13.54 19.86
CA TRP A 285 36.59 13.96 20.81
C TRP A 285 36.82 12.89 21.89
N GLY A 286 35.76 12.29 22.42
CA GLY A 286 35.83 11.18 23.36
C GLY A 286 36.59 9.97 22.81
N LEU A 287 36.38 9.65 21.52
CA LEU A 287 37.15 8.60 20.84
C LEU A 287 38.64 8.95 20.72
N ARG A 288 38.97 10.20 20.35
CA ARG A 288 40.36 10.67 20.21
C ARG A 288 41.11 10.67 21.54
N THR A 289 40.48 11.11 22.63
CA THR A 289 41.11 11.16 23.96
C THR A 289 41.33 9.77 24.56
N LYS A 290 40.40 8.83 24.36
CA LYS A 290 40.61 7.42 24.70
C LYS A 290 41.76 6.78 23.91
N ALA A 291 41.90 7.10 22.63
CA ALA A 291 43.03 6.63 21.81
C ALA A 291 44.38 7.23 22.25
N GLN A 292 44.41 8.50 22.68
CA GLN A 292 45.62 9.15 23.20
C GLN A 292 46.02 8.66 24.60
N ALA A 293 45.06 8.34 25.47
CA ALA A 293 45.34 7.75 26.78
C ALA A 293 45.99 6.36 26.68
N HIS A 294 45.67 5.59 25.62
CA HIS A 294 46.31 4.30 25.35
C HIS A 294 47.75 4.44 24.80
N ASN A 295 48.09 5.56 24.18
CA ASN A 295 49.44 5.84 23.63
C ASN A 295 50.36 6.62 24.57
N SER A 296 49.87 7.03 25.75
CA SER A 296 50.64 7.81 26.74
C SER A 296 50.85 7.09 28.07
N ALA A 297 50.55 5.78 28.13
CA ALA A 297 51.03 4.94 29.23
C ALA A 297 52.57 4.81 29.13
N PRO A 298 53.34 5.16 30.17
CA PRO A 298 54.77 4.88 30.18
C PRO A 298 54.97 3.38 30.12
N SER A 299 55.92 2.93 29.28
CA SER A 299 56.42 1.57 29.26
C SER A 299 57.02 1.20 30.62
N VAL A 300 56.22 0.66 31.52
CA VAL A 300 56.71 0.00 32.73
C VAL A 300 57.04 -1.43 32.33
N HIS A 301 58.32 -1.69 32.10
CA HIS A 301 58.85 -3.05 32.05
C HIS A 301 58.55 -3.74 33.38
N THR A 302 57.61 -4.69 33.35
CA THR A 302 57.54 -5.74 34.35
C THR A 302 57.37 -7.07 33.63
N HIS A 303 58.44 -7.86 33.65
CA HIS A 303 58.44 -9.27 33.30
C HIS A 303 57.56 -10.04 34.29
N SER A 304 56.59 -10.80 33.80
CA SER A 304 56.22 -12.10 34.39
C SER A 304 55.29 -12.90 33.49
N ASN A 305 55.64 -14.19 33.37
CA ASN A 305 55.08 -15.26 32.56
C ASN A 305 53.58 -15.52 32.69
N GLY A 306 53.00 -16.11 31.63
CA GLY A 306 52.04 -17.21 31.79
C GLY A 306 50.70 -17.09 31.04
N THR A 307 50.68 -17.58 29.80
CA THR A 307 49.60 -18.37 29.17
C THR A 307 48.13 -17.90 29.13
N ASN A 308 47.66 -17.82 27.88
CA ASN A 308 46.37 -18.28 27.34
C ASN A 308 45.07 -17.57 27.74
N THR A 309 44.50 -16.83 26.78
CA THR A 309 43.15 -17.11 26.27
C THR A 309 43.07 -16.62 24.82
N ALA A 310 43.02 -17.59 23.90
CA ALA A 310 42.47 -17.40 22.56
C ALA A 310 40.96 -17.25 22.67
N ASP A 311 40.41 -16.25 21.99
CA ASP A 311 39.18 -16.34 21.17
C ASP A 311 38.69 -14.92 20.88
N TRP A 312 38.75 -14.51 19.60
CA TRP A 312 37.64 -13.96 18.79
C TRP A 312 38.20 -13.59 17.40
N PRO A 313 37.53 -13.95 16.28
CA PRO A 313 38.17 -14.05 14.97
C PRO A 313 38.04 -12.80 14.08
N ASP A 314 39.04 -12.70 13.20
CA ASP A 314 39.26 -11.75 12.11
C ASP A 314 38.04 -11.49 11.20
N VAL A 315 37.73 -10.21 11.00
CA VAL A 315 36.95 -9.75 9.84
C VAL A 315 37.92 -9.53 8.67
N GLN A 316 38.06 -10.56 7.83
CA GLN A 316 38.77 -10.46 6.57
C GLN A 316 37.96 -9.69 5.52
N VAL A 317 38.58 -8.65 5.01
CA VAL A 317 38.29 -7.98 3.74
C VAL A 317 38.29 -9.01 2.60
N ARG A 318 37.19 -9.11 1.85
CA ARG A 318 37.17 -9.80 0.54
C ARG A 318 36.64 -8.90 -0.58
N LYS A 319 37.38 -9.02 -1.68
CA LYS A 319 37.39 -8.23 -2.91
C LYS A 319 36.12 -8.44 -3.77
N THR A 320 35.71 -7.32 -4.37
CA THR A 320 35.04 -7.15 -5.68
C THR A 320 34.76 -8.42 -6.48
N HIS A 321 33.48 -8.66 -6.78
CA HIS A 321 33.04 -9.37 -7.98
C HIS A 321 31.94 -8.55 -8.68
N THR A 322 32.09 -8.52 -9.99
CA THR A 322 31.38 -7.83 -11.06
C THR A 322 29.88 -8.14 -11.08
N TYR A 323 29.05 -7.09 -11.19
CA TYR A 323 27.60 -7.22 -11.42
C TYR A 323 27.31 -7.46 -12.90
N THR A 324 26.74 -8.62 -13.21
CA THR A 324 25.99 -8.84 -14.46
C THR A 324 24.52 -8.53 -14.19
N HIS A 325 23.98 -7.59 -14.97
CA HIS A 325 22.55 -7.26 -15.00
C HIS A 325 21.70 -8.50 -15.29
N THR A 326 20.67 -8.74 -14.49
CA THR A 326 19.53 -9.56 -14.90
C THR A 326 18.27 -8.95 -14.33
N TYR A 327 17.42 -8.44 -15.21
CA TYR A 327 16.08 -7.95 -14.90
C TYR A 327 15.29 -9.04 -14.18
N CYS A 328 14.92 -8.81 -12.92
CA CYS A 328 13.95 -9.64 -12.22
C CYS A 328 12.55 -9.17 -12.63
N GLN A 329 11.96 -9.84 -13.63
CA GLN A 329 10.51 -9.88 -13.79
C GLN A 329 9.92 -10.62 -12.60
N ILE A 330 9.18 -9.91 -11.74
CA ILE A 330 8.52 -10.51 -10.58
C ILE A 330 7.12 -10.93 -11.01
N HIS A 331 6.91 -12.25 -11.14
CA HIS A 331 5.58 -12.84 -11.12
C HIS A 331 4.99 -12.70 -9.70
N THR A 332 3.83 -12.06 -9.62
CA THR A 332 2.94 -12.16 -8.45
C THR A 332 2.32 -13.58 -8.39
N PRO A 333 2.09 -14.13 -7.18
CA PRO A 333 1.38 -15.39 -7.02
C PRO A 333 -0.08 -15.33 -7.48
#